data_AF-A0A8T5AFI8-F1
#
_entry.id   AF-A0A8T5AFI8-F1
#
_cell.length_a   1.000
_cell.length_b   1.000
_cell.length_c   1.000
_cell.angle_alpha   90.00
_cell.angle_beta   90.00
_cell.angle_gamma   90.00
#
_symmetry.space_group_name_H-M   'P 1'
#
loop_
_entity.id
_entity.type
_entity.pdbx_description
1 polymer ?
#
loop_
_entity_poly.entity_id
_entity_poly.type
_entity_poly.pdbx_seq_one_letter_code
_entity_poly.pdbx_strand_id
1 'polypeptide(L)' 'MVTEIGKEYDVVKEISKIKGVTETRSVYGEFDVIARVEAEDLKTLDDAVTKIRKIASIIRTVTLISA' A
#
# COMPACT_ATOMS: atom_id res chain seq x y z
N MET A 1 3.76 1.00 -5.62
CA MET A 1 3.97 2.33 -4.99
C MET A 1 5.47 2.59 -4.89
N VAL A 2 5.86 3.86 -4.86
CA VAL A 2 7.25 4.30 -4.76
C VAL A 2 7.49 4.86 -3.35
N THR A 3 8.54 4.40 -2.71
CA THR A 3 8.92 4.72 -1.33
C THR A 3 10.27 5.44 -1.28
N GLU A 4 10.57 6.07 -0.15
CA GLU A 4 11.92 6.57 0.11
C GLU A 4 12.94 5.43 0.14
N ILE A 5 14.15 5.71 -0.33
CA ILE A 5 15.24 4.74 -0.43
C ILE A 5 15.51 4.14 0.95
N GLY A 6 15.48 2.81 1.05
CA GLY A 6 15.72 2.07 2.28
C GLY A 6 14.56 2.05 3.28
N LYS A 7 13.40 2.63 2.95
CA LYS A 7 12.16 2.58 3.76
C LYS A 7 11.16 1.52 3.32
N GLU A 8 11.49 0.77 2.28
CA GLU A 8 10.62 -0.22 1.64
C GLU A 8 10.10 -1.25 2.66
N TYR A 9 10.98 -1.79 3.50
CA TYR A 9 10.65 -2.78 4.52
C TYR A 9 9.78 -2.22 5.65
N ASP A 10 10.01 -0.97 6.07
CA ASP A 10 9.19 -0.29 7.07
C ASP A 10 7.78 -0.06 6.53
N VAL A 11 7.68 0.42 5.28
CA VAL A 11 6.41 0.63 4.59
C VAL A 11 5.64 -0.69 4.44
N VAL A 12 6.30 -1.79 4.04
CA VAL A 12 5.67 -3.11 3.97
C VAL A 12 5.10 -3.55 5.32
N LYS A 13 5.83 -3.32 6.42
CA LYS A 13 5.38 -3.64 7.79
C LYS A 13 4.26 -2.74 8.29
N GLU A 14 4.22 -1.48 7.89
CA GLU A 14 3.11 -0.59 8.24
C GLU A 14 1.85 -0.96 7.47
N ILE A 15 1.98 -1.21 6.16
CA ILE A 15 0.86 -1.56 5.30
C ILE A 15 0.26 -2.91 5.71
N SER A 16 1.07 -3.91 6.09
CA SER A 16 0.55 -5.21 6.54
C SER A 16 -0.30 -5.14 7.82
N LYS A 17 -0.22 -4.05 8.60
CA LYS A 17 -1.07 -3.82 9.77
C LYS A 17 -2.42 -3.18 9.42
N ILE A 18 -2.59 -2.69 8.20
CA ILE A 18 -3.83 -2.04 7.76
C ILE A 18 -4.88 -3.12 7.51
N LYS A 19 -6.04 -2.96 8.15
CA LYS A 19 -7.18 -3.86 7.97
C LYS A 19 -7.64 -3.84 6.50
N GLY A 20 -7.77 -5.03 5.90
CA GLY A 20 -8.14 -5.21 4.50
C GLY A 20 -6.95 -5.49 3.57
N VAL A 21 -5.70 -5.31 4.04
CA VAL A 21 -4.53 -5.74 3.27
C VAL A 21 -4.38 -7.25 3.39
N THR A 22 -4.48 -7.97 2.27
CA THR A 22 -4.33 -9.42 2.21
C THR A 22 -2.91 -9.85 1.86
N GLU A 23 -2.18 -9.00 1.13
CA GLU A 23 -0.81 -9.29 0.74
C GLU A 23 -0.01 -7.99 0.59
N THR A 24 1.24 -8.02 1.04
CA THR A 24 2.18 -6.91 0.84
C THR A 24 3.55 -7.48 0.52
N ARG A 25 4.17 -7.01 -0.57
CA ARG A 25 5.52 -7.44 -0.98
C ARG A 25 6.33 -6.26 -1.50
N SER A 26 7.61 -6.26 -1.16
CA SER A 26 8.61 -5.45 -1.85
C SER A 26 8.94 -6.08 -3.20
N VAL A 27 8.98 -5.28 -4.25
CA VAL A 27 9.27 -5.72 -5.62
C VAL A 27 10.41 -4.87 -6.18
N TYR A 28 11.17 -5.45 -7.11
CA TYR A 28 12.24 -4.74 -7.81
C TYR A 28 11.71 -4.31 -9.19
N GLY A 29 11.66 -3.00 -9.45
CA GLY A 29 11.16 -2.45 -10.71
C GLY A 29 10.88 -0.95 -10.66
N GLU A 30 9.91 -0.48 -11.43
CA GLU A 30 9.44 0.93 -11.37
C GLU A 30 8.74 1.26 -10.03
N PHE A 31 8.30 0.23 -9.32
CA PHE A 31 7.70 0.32 -8.01
C PHE A 31 8.53 -0.45 -7.00
N ASP A 32 8.53 0.02 -5.76
CA ASP A 32 9.26 -0.62 -4.66
C ASP A 32 8.37 -1.58 -3.87
N VAL A 33 7.06 -1.29 -3.78
CA VAL A 33 6.11 -2.08 -2.99
C VAL A 33 4.79 -2.30 -3.73
N ILE A 34 4.26 -3.52 -3.65
CA ILE A 34 2.92 -3.89 -4.07
C ILE A 34 2.12 -4.34 -2.84
N ALA A 35 0.89 -3.85 -2.74
CA ALA A 35 -0.06 -4.24 -1.70
C ALA A 35 -1.39 -4.63 -2.36
N ARG A 36 -1.94 -5.78 -1.97
CA ARG A 36 -3.27 -6.24 -2.34
C ARG A 36 -4.22 -5.93 -1.20
N VAL A 37 -5.29 -5.21 -1.52
CA VAL A 37 -6.33 -4.83 -0.57
C VAL A 37 -7.64 -5.46 -1.03
N GLU A 38 -8.30 -6.18 -0.13
CA GLU A 38 -9.63 -6.73 -0.34
C GLU A 38 -10.59 -6.08 0.65
N ALA A 39 -11.70 -5.57 0.12
CA ALA A 39 -12.73 -4.88 0.87
C ALA A 39 -14.09 -5.23 0.28
N GLU A 40 -15.11 -5.35 1.13
CA GLU A 40 -16.48 -5.64 0.73
C GLU A 40 -17.19 -4.39 0.17
N ASP A 41 -16.66 -3.21 0.48
CA ASP A 41 -17.25 -1.92 0.12
C ASP A 41 -16.16 -0.89 -0.24
N LEU A 42 -16.54 0.06 -1.11
CA LEU A 42 -15.65 1.13 -1.58
C LEU A 42 -15.17 2.05 -0.46
N LYS A 43 -15.94 2.20 0.62
CA LYS A 43 -15.58 3.09 1.73
C LYS A 43 -14.43 2.50 2.54
N THR A 44 -14.44 1.19 2.77
CA THR A 44 -13.35 0.46 3.42
C THR A 44 -12.09 0.45 2.55
N LEU A 45 -12.25 0.32 1.23
CA LEU A 45 -11.12 0.45 0.29
C LEU A 45 -10.51 1.85 0.36
N ASP A 46 -11.33 2.90 0.32
CA ASP A 46 -10.88 4.29 0.35
C ASP A 46 -10.18 4.63 1.68
N ASP A 47 -10.69 4.13 2.81
CA ASP A 47 -10.05 4.29 4.12
C ASP A 47 -8.67 3.61 4.16
N ALA A 48 -8.56 2.39 3.62
CA ALA A 48 -7.28 1.68 3.53
C ALA A 48 -6.28 2.43 2.64
N VAL A 49 -6.71 2.88 1.45
CA VAL A 49 -5.86 3.67 0.53
C VAL A 49 -5.42 4.99 1.17
N THR A 50 -6.33 5.66 1.89
CA THR A 50 -6.02 6.90 2.61
C THR A 50 -5.01 6.67 3.73
N LYS A 51 -5.12 5.57 4.48
CA LYS A 51 -4.12 5.18 5.50
C LYS A 51 -2.76 4.90 4.88
N ILE A 52 -2.71 4.18 3.76
CA ILE A 52 -1.46 3.94 3.03
C ILE A 52 -0.84 5.28 2.62
N ARG A 53 -1.60 6.17 1.97
CA ARG A 53 -1.10 7.48 1.52
C ARG A 53 -0.63 8.41 2.63
N LYS A 54 -1.05 8.19 3.88
CA LYS A 54 -0.58 8.97 5.04
C LYS A 54 0.80 8.54 5.55
N ILE A 55 1.33 7.42 5.10
CA ILE A 55 2.67 6.96 5.46
C ILE A 55 3.68 7.92 4.83
N ALA A 56 4.43 8.66 5.67
CA ALA A 56 5.34 9.72 5.22
C ALA A 56 6.41 9.23 4.23
N SER A 57 6.84 7.97 4.38
CA SER A 57 7.84 7.32 3.53
C SER A 57 7.35 7.01 2.10
N ILE A 58 6.06 7.24 1.80
CA ILE A 58 5.50 6.99 0.47
C ILE A 58 5.53 8.27 -0.38
N ILE A 59 6.25 8.21 -1.49
CA ILE A 59 6.40 9.32 -2.43
C ILE A 59 5.26 9.29 -3.46
N ARG A 60 4.88 8.10 -3.95
CA ARG A 60 3.84 7.95 -4.98
C ARG A 60 3.07 6.65 -4.83
N THR A 61 1.74 6.73 -4.87
CA THR A 61 0.85 5.55 -4.95
C THR A 61 0.12 5.49 -6.27
N VAL A 62 -0.01 4.29 -6.83
CA VAL A 62 -0.93 3.99 -7.93
C VAL A 62 -1.90 2.95 -7.39
N THR A 63 -3.20 3.24 -7.44
CA THR A 63 -4.25 2.33 -6.97
C THR A 63 -4.95 1.74 -8.19
N LEU A 64 -4.92 0.42 -8.32
CA LEU A 64 -5.68 -0.30 -9.33
C LEU A 64 -6.94 -0.85 -8.66
N ILE A 65 -8.10 -0.44 -9.14
CA ILE A 65 -9.39 -0.92 -8.65
C ILE A 65 -9.92 -1.93 -9.67
N SER A 66 -10.20 -3.14 -9.20
CA SER A 66 -10.90 -4.16 -9.97
C SER A 66 -12.22 -4.45 -9.29
N ALA A 67 -13.29 -4.53 -10.08
CA ALA A 67 -14.62 -4.95 -9.64
C ALA A 67 -14.88 -6.41 -10.05
#